data_AF-A0A374JLU6-F1
#
_entry.id   AF-A0A374JLU6-F1
#
_cell.length_a   1.000
_cell.length_b   1.000
_cell.length_c   1.000
_cell.angle_alpha   90.00
_cell.angle_beta   90.00
_cell.angle_gamma   90.00
#
_symmetry.space_group_name_H-M   'P 1'
#
loop_
_entity.id
_entity.type
_entity.pdbx_description
1 polymer ?
#
loop_
_entity_poly.entity_id
_entity_poly.type
_entity_poly.pdbx_seq_one_letter_code
_entity_poly.pdbx_strand_id
1 'polypeptide(L)'
;MKKNGWKGDPIDVVEMPDGIYTTIDNTRVVSAREAGINVKANVHGYNDILPEEYIERFTTKKGVPVTWGDAISLRVGKQKASFRNSNPFGAFDMDTIK
;
A
#
# COMPACT_ATOMS: atom_id res chain seq x y z
N MET A 1 -5.97 17.24 10.42
CA MET A 1 -5.55 16.16 11.35
C MET A 1 -4.72 16.63 12.56
N LYS A 2 -4.27 17.89 12.64
CA LYS A 2 -3.25 18.37 13.61
C LYS A 2 -3.63 18.42 15.10
N LYS A 3 -4.89 18.25 15.51
CA LYS A 3 -5.31 18.53 16.91
C LYS A 3 -5.74 17.32 17.75
N ASN A 4 -5.83 16.10 17.17
CA ASN A 4 -6.34 14.91 17.89
C ASN A 4 -5.69 13.56 17.47
N GLY A 5 -4.49 13.56 16.89
CA GLY A 5 -3.88 12.32 16.39
C GLY A 5 -4.62 11.70 15.19
N TRP A 6 -4.37 10.41 14.92
CA TRP A 6 -5.04 9.68 13.84
C TRP A 6 -6.53 9.50 14.14
N LYS A 7 -7.38 10.14 13.34
CA LYS A 7 -8.85 10.07 13.43
C LYS A 7 -9.42 9.42 12.16
N GLY A 8 -9.06 8.18 11.92
CA GLY A 8 -9.64 7.35 10.86
C GLY A 8 -9.39 5.88 11.14
N ASP A 9 -9.91 5.02 10.27
CA ASP A 9 -9.67 3.58 10.37
C ASP A 9 -8.17 3.27 10.24
N PRO A 10 -7.67 2.16 10.80
CA PRO A 10 -6.30 1.74 10.54
C PRO A 10 -6.02 1.66 9.03
N ILE A 11 -4.78 1.87 8.63
CA ILE A 11 -4.34 1.63 7.25
C ILE A 11 -4.04 0.14 7.05
N ASP A 12 -4.15 -0.36 5.82
CA ASP A 12 -3.74 -1.71 5.51
C ASP A 12 -2.31 -1.74 4.97
N VAL A 13 -1.46 -2.56 5.62
CA VAL A 13 -0.08 -2.84 5.19
C VAL A 13 0.10 -4.33 4.95
N VAL A 14 0.93 -4.66 3.97
CA VAL A 14 1.21 -6.03 3.58
C VAL A 14 2.67 -6.34 3.85
N GLU A 15 2.94 -7.41 4.58
CA GLU A 15 4.29 -7.96 4.72
C GLU A 15 4.70 -8.63 3.40
N MET A 16 5.71 -8.07 2.75
CA MET A 16 6.22 -8.55 1.47
C MET A 16 7.23 -9.68 1.68
N PRO A 17 7.57 -10.48 0.64
CA PRO A 17 8.51 -11.59 0.77
C PRO A 17 9.94 -11.22 1.22
N ASP A 18 10.30 -9.94 1.14
CA ASP A 18 11.55 -9.38 1.64
C ASP A 18 11.53 -9.05 3.15
N GLY A 19 10.39 -9.28 3.83
CA GLY A 19 10.19 -8.98 5.25
C GLY A 19 9.90 -7.50 5.53
N ILE A 20 9.66 -6.70 4.49
CA ILE A 20 9.33 -5.28 4.60
C ILE A 20 7.83 -5.09 4.41
N TYR A 21 7.26 -4.08 5.08
CA TYR A 21 5.85 -3.75 4.96
C TYR A 21 5.60 -2.71 3.87
N THR A 22 4.66 -3.00 2.99
CA THR A 22 4.19 -2.07 1.96
C THR A 22 2.73 -1.72 2.19
N THR A 23 2.46 -0.41 2.29
CA THR A 23 1.10 0.12 2.45
C THR A 23 0.32 0.02 1.14
N ILE A 24 -0.97 -0.31 1.22
CA ILE A 24 -1.89 -0.20 0.08
C ILE A 24 -2.53 1.21 0.01
N ASP A 25 -2.63 1.89 1.15
CA ASP A 25 -3.25 3.21 1.33
C ASP A 25 -2.22 4.36 1.32
N ASN A 26 -1.41 4.44 0.26
CA ASN A 26 -0.31 5.43 0.17
C ASN A 26 -0.73 6.84 0.55
N THR A 27 -1.82 7.38 -0.01
CA THR A 27 -2.27 8.75 0.25
C THR A 27 -2.49 9.04 1.74
N ARG A 28 -3.06 8.07 2.48
CA ARG A 28 -3.31 8.18 3.91
C ARG A 28 -2.00 8.24 4.71
N VAL A 29 -1.02 7.42 4.32
CA VAL A 29 0.33 7.42 4.89
C VAL A 29 1.06 8.72 4.61
N VAL A 30 0.97 9.24 3.37
CA VAL A 30 1.56 10.54 3.00
C VAL A 30 1.03 11.65 3.88
N SER A 31 -0.31 11.79 3.96
CA SER A 31 -0.92 12.86 4.74
C SER A 31 -0.59 12.76 6.24
N ALA A 32 -0.47 11.54 6.77
CA ALA A 32 -0.06 11.35 8.16
C ALA A 32 1.41 11.73 8.40
N ARG A 33 2.31 11.36 7.47
CA ARG A 33 3.73 11.73 7.50
C ARG A 33 3.90 13.25 7.45
N GLU A 34 3.22 13.94 6.54
CA GLU A 34 3.25 15.40 6.43
C GLU A 34 2.69 16.09 7.69
N ALA A 35 1.68 15.50 8.31
CA ALA A 35 1.09 16.01 9.55
C ALA A 35 1.89 15.66 10.81
N GLY A 36 2.91 14.79 10.72
CA GLY A 36 3.69 14.30 11.85
C GLY A 36 2.86 13.44 12.82
N ILE A 37 1.93 12.63 12.30
CA ILE A 37 0.98 11.85 13.09
C ILE A 37 1.30 10.36 12.98
N ASN A 38 1.34 9.68 14.13
CA ASN A 38 1.43 8.22 14.18
C ASN A 38 0.11 7.60 13.70
N VAL A 39 0.21 6.69 12.72
CA VAL A 39 -0.91 5.91 12.19
C VAL A 39 -1.02 4.56 12.90
N LYS A 40 -2.23 3.99 12.89
CA LYS A 40 -2.44 2.57 13.24
C LYS A 40 -2.54 1.78 11.94
N ALA A 41 -1.96 0.58 11.91
CA ALA A 41 -1.96 -0.28 10.74
C ALA A 41 -2.49 -1.68 11.08
N ASN A 42 -3.27 -2.25 10.17
CA ASN A 42 -3.56 -3.68 10.10
C ASN A 42 -2.51 -4.33 9.21
N VAL A 43 -1.88 -5.39 9.71
CA VAL A 43 -0.85 -6.13 8.99
C VAL A 43 -1.47 -7.36 8.37
N HIS A 44 -1.27 -7.52 7.06
CA HIS A 44 -1.66 -8.69 6.29
C HIS A 44 -0.42 -9.38 5.72
N GLY A 45 -0.43 -10.70 5.64
CA GLY A 45 0.60 -11.47 4.97
C GLY A 45 0.47 -11.40 3.45
N TYR A 46 1.58 -11.59 2.73
CA TYR A 46 1.58 -11.61 1.26
C TYR A 46 0.54 -12.59 0.67
N ASN A 47 0.42 -13.79 1.27
CA ASN A 47 -0.49 -14.84 0.78
C ASN A 47 -1.90 -14.77 1.37
N ASP A 48 -2.21 -13.78 2.20
CA ASP A 48 -3.53 -13.65 2.82
C ASP A 48 -4.57 -13.32 1.74
N ILE A 49 -5.72 -13.97 1.82
CA ILE A 49 -6.82 -13.80 0.87
C ILE A 49 -7.32 -12.36 0.94
N LEU A 50 -7.44 -11.71 -0.21
CA LEU A 50 -8.01 -10.39 -0.33
C LEU A 50 -9.54 -10.48 -0.18
N PRO A 51 -10.15 -9.73 0.75
CA PRO A 51 -11.62 -9.69 0.87
C PRO A 51 -12.28 -9.19 -0.42
N GLU A 52 -13.44 -9.75 -0.77
CA GLU A 52 -14.13 -9.49 -2.05
C GLU A 52 -14.41 -8.00 -2.30
N GLU A 53 -14.71 -7.24 -1.24
CA GLU A 53 -14.94 -5.80 -1.28
C GLU A 53 -13.74 -4.99 -1.83
N TYR A 54 -12.53 -5.54 -1.77
CA TYR A 54 -11.32 -4.90 -2.27
C TYR A 54 -10.91 -5.36 -3.67
N ILE A 55 -11.46 -6.48 -4.17
CA ILE A 55 -11.06 -7.07 -5.45
C ILE A 55 -11.34 -6.08 -6.59
N GLU A 56 -12.53 -5.49 -6.66
CA GLU A 56 -12.88 -4.52 -7.70
C GLU A 56 -11.95 -3.29 -7.66
N ARG A 57 -11.68 -2.78 -6.46
CA ARG A 57 -10.81 -1.61 -6.23
C ARG A 57 -9.37 -1.82 -6.70
N PHE A 58 -8.85 -3.05 -6.57
CA PHE A 58 -7.46 -3.38 -6.88
C PHE A 58 -7.28 -4.14 -8.20
N THR A 59 -8.36 -4.51 -8.88
CA THR A 59 -8.33 -5.07 -10.23
C THR A 59 -7.75 -4.05 -11.21
N THR A 60 -6.89 -4.54 -12.10
CA THR A 60 -6.31 -3.73 -13.19
C THR A 60 -6.45 -4.47 -14.51
N LYS A 61 -6.17 -3.80 -15.62
CA LYS A 61 -6.12 -4.46 -16.95
C LYS A 61 -5.12 -5.62 -17.04
N LYS A 62 -4.17 -5.71 -16.11
CA LYS A 62 -3.16 -6.78 -16.05
C LYS A 62 -3.62 -8.01 -15.27
N GLY A 63 -4.68 -7.90 -14.47
CA GLY A 63 -5.14 -9.01 -13.64
C GLY A 63 -6.07 -8.59 -12.51
N VAL A 64 -6.70 -9.61 -11.92
CA VAL A 64 -7.55 -9.55 -10.75
C VAL A 64 -6.74 -10.12 -9.57
N PRO A 65 -6.56 -9.39 -8.45
CA PRO A 65 -5.81 -9.90 -7.31
C PRO A 65 -6.64 -10.95 -6.54
N VAL A 66 -5.96 -12.00 -6.06
CA VAL A 66 -6.56 -13.01 -5.17
C VAL A 66 -6.07 -12.79 -3.73
N THR A 67 -4.82 -12.36 -3.58
CA THR A 67 -4.18 -12.09 -2.29
C THR A 67 -3.84 -10.62 -2.08
N TRP A 68 -3.56 -10.24 -0.84
CA TRP A 68 -3.00 -8.91 -0.51
C TRP A 68 -1.68 -8.64 -1.23
N GLY A 69 -0.83 -9.66 -1.35
CA GLY A 69 0.41 -9.59 -2.12
C GLY A 69 0.19 -9.30 -3.60
N ASP A 70 -0.76 -9.99 -4.23
CA ASP A 70 -1.13 -9.74 -5.63
C ASP A 70 -1.61 -8.30 -5.84
N ALA A 71 -2.41 -7.78 -4.90
CA ALA A 71 -2.91 -6.41 -4.97
C ALA A 71 -1.76 -5.40 -4.97
N ILE A 72 -0.73 -5.60 -4.13
CA ILE A 72 0.49 -4.77 -4.12
C ILE A 72 1.27 -4.94 -5.43
N SER A 73 1.50 -6.17 -5.88
CA SER A 73 2.23 -6.45 -7.13
C SER A 73 1.56 -5.79 -8.34
N LEU A 74 0.23 -5.83 -8.45
CA LEU A 74 -0.52 -5.16 -9.51
C LEU A 74 -0.38 -3.62 -9.43
N ARG A 75 -0.42 -3.05 -8.22
CA ARG A 75 -0.23 -1.60 -8.02
C ARG A 75 1.18 -1.14 -8.37
N VAL A 76 2.21 -1.86 -7.94
CA VAL A 76 3.61 -1.59 -8.32
C VAL A 76 3.77 -1.75 -9.83
N GLY A 77 3.20 -2.80 -10.41
CA GLY A 77 3.21 -3.06 -11.86
C GLY A 77 2.55 -1.97 -12.72
N LYS A 78 1.67 -1.15 -12.14
CA LYS A 78 1.03 0.03 -12.76
C LYS A 78 1.94 1.26 -12.77
N GLN A 79 2.96 1.32 -11.92
CA GLN A 79 3.92 2.42 -11.90
C GLN A 79 4.80 2.44 -13.16
N LYS A 80 5.48 3.57 -13.38
CA LYS A 80 6.45 3.75 -14.47
C LYS A 80 7.51 2.64 -14.44
N ALA A 81 8.02 2.26 -15.62
CA ALA A 81 8.94 1.14 -15.77
C ALA A 81 10.19 1.27 -14.88
N SER A 82 10.78 2.47 -14.80
CA SER A 82 11.94 2.72 -13.95
C SER A 82 11.66 2.43 -12.47
N PHE A 83 10.49 2.83 -11.97
CA PHE A 83 10.12 2.59 -10.58
C PHE A 83 9.94 1.09 -10.30
N ARG A 84 9.07 0.42 -11.06
CA ARG A 84 8.72 -0.99 -10.77
C ARG A 84 9.88 -1.97 -10.98
N ASN A 85 10.83 -1.64 -11.85
CA ASN A 85 12.01 -2.48 -12.08
C ASN A 85 13.03 -2.36 -10.94
N SER A 86 13.13 -1.19 -10.31
CA SER A 86 14.04 -0.96 -9.18
C SER A 86 13.39 -1.25 -7.82
N ASN A 87 12.07 -1.22 -7.74
CA ASN A 87 11.29 -1.31 -6.50
C ASN A 87 10.17 -2.35 -6.65
N PRO A 88 10.50 -3.67 -6.75
CA PRO A 88 9.52 -4.71 -7.03
C PRO A 88 8.47 -4.87 -5.92
N PHE A 89 8.81 -4.52 -4.68
CA PHE A 89 7.94 -4.63 -3.52
C PHE A 89 7.50 -3.28 -2.92
N GLY A 90 7.89 -2.17 -3.54
CA GLY A 90 7.67 -0.82 -3.00
C GLY A 90 8.96 -0.10 -2.68
N ALA A 91 8.84 1.13 -2.19
CA ALA A 91 9.97 1.99 -1.86
C ALA A 91 9.68 2.75 -0.55
N PHE A 92 10.75 3.02 0.21
CA PHE A 92 10.66 3.85 1.43
C PHE A 92 10.49 5.33 1.12
N ASP A 93 11.13 5.78 0.04
CA ASP A 93 11.08 7.16 -0.40
C ASP A 93 10.06 7.33 -1.53
N MET A 94 9.36 8.47 -1.48
CA MET A 94 8.44 8.84 -2.53
C MET A 94 9.16 9.63 -3.60
N ASP A 95 9.11 9.09 -4.82
CA ASP A 95 9.78 9.66 -6.00
C ASP A 95 9.18 11.02 -6.41
N THR A 96 7.93 11.30 -6.03
CA THR A 96 7.26 12.59 -6.22
C THR A 96 6.17 12.83 -5.18
N ILE A 97 6.28 13.91 -4.41
CA ILE A 97 5.14 14.55 -3.75
C ILE A 97 4.69 15.65 -4.70
N LYS A 98 3.46 15.58 -5.21
CA LYS A 98 2.85 16.68 -5.98
C LYS A 98 1.93 17.48 -5.08
#